data_AF-A0A7Y3UNL4-F1
#
_entry.id   AF-A0A7Y3UNL4-F1
#
_cell.length_a   1.000
_cell.length_b   1.000
_cell.length_c   1.000
_cell.angle_alpha   90.00
_cell.angle_beta   90.00
_cell.angle_gamma   90.00
#
_symmetry.space_group_name_H-M   'P 1'
#
loop_
_entity.id
_entity.type
_entity.pdbx_description
1 polymer ?
#
loop_
_entity_poly.entity_id
_entity_poly.type
_entity_poly.pdbx_seq_one_letter_code
_entity_poly.pdbx_strand_id
1 'polypeptide(L)'
;MPDVDLKPLEDIFRASVFKMLKDEGKIDDDVINKLMNWRHSGFSVHNGVRVARDDVKGKEAVSQYIIRNTFSLEKLTYNEENNTVIYQSRMTPGKNKRNS
;
A
#
# COMPACT_ATOMS: atom_id res chain seq x y z
N MET A 1 -0.99 0.20 27.10
CA MET A 1 -2.30 0.58 26.52
C MET A 1 -3.11 -0.70 26.34
N PRO A 2 -4.42 -0.70 26.59
CA PRO A 2 -5.25 -1.87 26.31
C PRO A 2 -5.20 -2.19 24.81
N ASP A 3 -5.25 -3.47 24.50
CA ASP A 3 -5.29 -3.99 23.13
C ASP A 3 -6.68 -3.67 22.54
N VAL A 4 -6.81 -2.50 21.93
CA VAL A 4 -8.04 -2.07 21.26
C VAL A 4 -8.04 -2.70 19.89
N ASP A 5 -9.09 -3.44 19.55
CA ASP A 5 -9.27 -3.95 18.19
C ASP A 5 -9.38 -2.77 17.21
N LEU A 6 -8.36 -2.60 16.39
CA LEU A 6 -8.28 -1.53 15.39
C LEU A 6 -8.95 -1.93 14.07
N LYS A 7 -9.44 -3.17 13.93
CA LYS A 7 -10.04 -3.65 12.69
C LYS A 7 -11.23 -2.80 12.22
N PRO A 8 -12.18 -2.39 13.09
CA PRO A 8 -13.27 -1.51 12.68
C PRO A 8 -12.76 -0.15 12.17
N LEU A 9 -11.68 0.36 12.77
CA LEU A 9 -11.09 1.65 12.37
C LEU A 9 -10.38 1.53 11.02
N GLU A 10 -9.70 0.41 10.76
CA GLU A 10 -9.13 0.10 9.45
C GLU A 10 -10.21 0.04 8.37
N ASP A 11 -11.35 -0.61 8.64
CA ASP A 11 -12.44 -0.72 7.66
C ASP A 11 -13.07 0.64 7.33
N ILE A 12 -13.30 1.48 8.35
CA ILE A 12 -13.81 2.85 8.14
C ILE A 12 -12.79 3.69 7.36
N PHE A 13 -11.51 3.58 7.71
CA PHE A 13 -10.45 4.32 7.03
C PHE A 13 -10.34 3.92 5.55
N ARG A 14 -10.33 2.61 5.27
CA ARG A 14 -10.34 2.06 3.91
C ARG A 14 -11.53 2.57 3.09
N ALA A 15 -12.75 2.47 3.63
CA ALA A 15 -13.95 2.92 2.94
C ALA A 15 -13.90 4.43 2.64
N SER A 16 -13.39 5.23 3.58
CA SER A 16 -13.26 6.69 3.43
C SER A 16 -12.25 7.06 2.34
N VAL A 17 -11.12 6.35 2.27
CA VAL A 17 -10.12 6.56 1.21
C VAL A 17 -10.66 6.20 -0.17
N PHE A 18 -11.35 5.07 -0.30
CA PHE A 18 -11.96 4.69 -1.58
C PHE A 18 -13.05 5.66 -2.02
N LYS A 19 -13.88 6.15 -1.10
CA LYS A 19 -14.87 7.18 -1.41
C LYS A 19 -14.19 8.46 -1.92
N MET A 20 -13.16 8.94 -1.23
CA MET A 20 -12.40 10.13 -1.65
C MET A 20 -11.78 9.97 -3.05
N LEU A 21 -11.15 8.82 -3.32
CA LEU A 21 -10.56 8.55 -4.64
C LEU A 21 -11.61 8.47 -5.75
N LYS A 22 -12.81 7.94 -5.46
CA LYS A 22 -13.94 7.93 -6.39
C LYS A 22 -14.44 9.34 -6.67
N ASP A 23 -14.63 10.14 -5.63
CA ASP A 23 -15.09 11.52 -5.73
C ASP A 23 -14.09 12.39 -6.54
N GLU A 24 -12.79 12.07 -6.47
CA GLU A 24 -11.74 12.68 -7.31
C GLU A 24 -11.62 12.07 -8.73
N GLY A 25 -12.43 11.07 -9.07
CA GLY A 25 -12.42 10.40 -10.37
C GLY A 25 -11.17 9.55 -10.63
N LYS A 26 -10.45 9.12 -9.59
CA LYS A 26 -9.22 8.31 -9.70
C LYS A 26 -9.49 6.82 -9.86
N ILE A 27 -10.62 6.35 -9.33
CA ILE A 27 -11.08 4.96 -9.39
C ILE A 27 -12.60 4.93 -9.59
N ASP A 28 -13.12 3.81 -10.10
CA ASP A 28 -14.55 3.55 -10.25
C ASP A 28 -15.04 2.46 -9.28
N ASP A 29 -16.35 2.18 -9.32
CA ASP A 29 -16.97 1.16 -8.47
C ASP A 29 -16.44 -0.25 -8.73
N ASP A 30 -16.06 -0.57 -9.97
CA ASP A 30 -15.52 -1.89 -10.32
C ASP A 30 -14.15 -2.11 -9.69
N VAL A 31 -13.28 -1.09 -9.71
CA VAL A 31 -12.00 -1.11 -9.02
C VAL A 31 -12.19 -1.22 -7.52
N ILE A 32 -13.11 -0.44 -6.93
CA ILE A 32 -13.40 -0.51 -5.50
C ILE A 32 -13.86 -1.91 -5.09
N ASN A 33 -14.80 -2.51 -5.84
CA ASN A 33 -15.29 -3.86 -5.57
C ASN A 33 -14.17 -4.90 -5.61
N LYS A 34 -13.22 -4.79 -6.56
CA LYS A 34 -12.05 -5.67 -6.61
C LYS A 34 -11.15 -5.51 -5.39
N LEU A 35 -10.85 -4.27 -5.00
CA LEU A 35 -9.98 -3.97 -3.86
C LEU A 35 -10.61 -4.37 -2.52
N MET A 36 -11.94 -4.26 -2.39
CA MET A 36 -12.66 -4.68 -1.19
C MET A 36 -12.62 -6.19 -0.97
N ASN A 37 -12.52 -6.98 -2.05
CA ASN A 37 -12.44 -8.44 -2.02
C ASN A 37 -11.02 -8.99 -1.79
N TRP A 38 -10.00 -8.13 -1.70
CA TRP A 38 -8.65 -8.58 -1.39
C TRP A 38 -8.55 -9.19 0.02
N ARG A 39 -7.95 -10.38 0.11
CA ARG A 39 -7.75 -11.11 1.37
C ARG A 39 -7.05 -10.26 2.42
N HIS A 40 -6.08 -9.46 1.98
CA HIS A 40 -5.37 -8.49 2.80
C HIS A 40 -5.64 -7.11 2.23
N SER A 41 -6.32 -6.25 3.01
CA SER A 41 -6.76 -4.93 2.57
C SER A 41 -5.61 -4.02 2.14
N GLY A 42 -4.41 -4.23 2.70
CA GLY A 42 -3.27 -3.33 2.56
C GLY A 42 -3.38 -2.05 3.39
N PHE A 43 -4.50 -1.86 4.10
CA PHE A 43 -4.69 -0.78 5.06
C PHE A 43 -4.30 -1.26 6.45
N SER A 44 -3.68 -0.37 7.23
CA SER A 44 -3.50 -0.58 8.64
C SER A 44 -3.66 0.75 9.36
N VAL A 45 -4.18 0.69 10.59
CA VAL A 45 -4.23 1.85 11.47
C VAL A 45 -3.36 1.55 12.67
N HIS A 46 -2.42 2.45 12.95
CA HIS A 46 -1.53 2.34 14.09
C HIS A 46 -1.60 3.64 14.91
N ASN A 47 -1.60 3.50 16.24
CA ASN A 47 -1.64 4.65 17.15
C ASN A 47 -0.26 5.07 17.67
N GLY A 48 0.82 4.37 17.29
CA GLY A 48 2.15 4.54 17.87
C GLY A 48 3.05 5.58 17.22
N VAL A 49 2.90 5.86 15.93
CA VAL A 49 3.70 6.87 15.20
C VAL A 49 2.75 7.84 14.52
N ARG A 50 2.75 9.10 14.97
CA ARG A 50 1.97 10.18 14.36
C ARG A 50 2.90 11.09 13.57
N VAL A 51 2.58 11.33 12.29
CA VAL A 51 3.21 12.41 11.52
C VAL A 51 2.51 13.70 11.90
N ALA A 52 3.17 14.54 12.70
CA ALA A 52 2.60 15.81 13.14
C ALA A 52 2.49 16.79 11.96
N ARG A 53 1.58 17.77 12.07
CA ARG A 53 1.34 18.75 11.00
C ARG A 53 2.59 19.60 10.70
N ASP A 54 3.47 19.76 11.66
CA ASP A 54 4.73 20.50 11.62
C ASP A 54 5.96 19.59 11.43
N ASP A 55 5.78 18.26 11.37
CA ASP A 55 6.87 17.31 11.14
C ASP A 55 7.28 17.27 9.66
N VAL A 56 8.13 18.22 9.26
CA VAL A 56 8.66 18.32 7.90
C VAL A 56 9.42 17.05 7.50
N LYS A 57 10.21 16.46 8.42
CA LYS A 57 11.01 15.26 8.14
C LYS A 57 10.13 14.03 7.94
N GLY A 58 9.11 13.85 8.77
CA GLY A 58 8.14 12.76 8.62
C GLY A 58 7.37 12.84 7.30
N LYS A 59 6.93 14.05 6.91
CA LYS A 59 6.28 14.28 5.61
C LYS A 59 7.21 14.03 4.43
N GLU A 60 8.48 14.42 4.55
CA GLU A 60 9.48 14.18 3.52
C GLU A 60 9.71 12.67 3.33
N ALA A 61 9.87 11.92 4.42
CA ALA A 61 10.03 10.46 4.35
C ALA A 61 8.83 9.77 3.69
N VAL A 62 7.61 10.20 3.99
CA VAL A 62 6.39 9.68 3.34
C VAL A 62 6.37 10.05 1.85
N SER A 63 6.72 11.29 1.51
CA SER A 63 6.78 11.73 0.10
C SER A 63 7.81 10.94 -0.71
N GLN A 64 9.01 10.74 -0.15
CA GLN A 64 10.06 9.92 -0.77
C GLN A 64 9.60 8.47 -0.97
N TYR A 65 8.86 7.91 -0.02
CA TYR A 65 8.28 6.57 -0.14
C TYR A 65 7.25 6.50 -1.27
N ILE A 66 6.37 7.49 -1.40
CA ILE A 66 5.34 7.55 -2.45
C ILE A 66 5.98 7.72 -3.85
N ILE A 67 7.01 8.57 -3.96
CA ILE A 67 7.68 8.85 -5.24
C ILE A 67 8.55 7.67 -5.69
N ARG A 68 9.01 6.84 -4.74
CA ARG A 68 9.79 5.66 -5.07
C ARG A 68 8.93 4.68 -5.87
N ASN A 69 9.31 4.46 -7.13
CA ASN A 69 8.64 3.48 -7.98
C ASN A 69 8.66 2.10 -7.30
N THR A 70 7.48 1.56 -7.02
CA THR A 70 7.29 0.28 -6.30
C THR A 70 7.63 -0.93 -7.15
N PHE A 71 7.71 -0.77 -8.48
CA PHE A 71 8.05 -1.82 -9.42
C PHE A 71 8.96 -1.31 -10.54
N SER A 72 9.98 -2.09 -10.92
CA SER A 72 10.72 -1.75 -12.14
C SER A 72 9.89 -2.19 -13.35
N LEU A 73 9.59 -1.27 -14.26
CA LEU A 73 8.93 -1.57 -15.53
C LEU A 73 9.71 -2.59 -16.35
N GLU A 74 11.05 -2.58 -16.27
CA GLU A 74 11.94 -3.56 -16.92
C GLU A 74 11.74 -5.00 -16.41
N LYS A 75 11.06 -5.16 -15.26
CA LYS A 75 10.77 -6.47 -14.65
C LYS A 75 9.34 -6.94 -14.92
N LEU A 76 8.54 -6.17 -15.66
CA LEU A 76 7.19 -6.56 -16.09
C LEU A 76 7.26 -7.14 -17.50
N THR A 77 6.72 -8.34 -17.69
CA THR A 77 6.60 -9.00 -18.98
C THR A 77 5.14 -9.37 -19.22
N TYR A 78 4.58 -8.92 -20.34
CA TYR A 78 3.24 -9.34 -20.75
C TYR A 78 3.34 -10.69 -21.47
N ASN A 79 2.49 -11.64 -21.07
CA ASN A 79 2.30 -12.92 -21.74
C ASN A 79 0.99 -12.86 -22.53
N GLU A 80 1.10 -12.75 -23.85
CA GLU A 80 -0.04 -12.63 -24.77
C GLU A 80 -0.88 -13.91 -24.85
N GLU A 81 -0.24 -15.08 -24.76
CA GLU A 81 -0.93 -16.39 -24.87
C GLU A 81 -2.01 -16.56 -23.80
N ASN A 82 -1.77 -16.05 -22.60
CA ASN A 82 -2.68 -16.19 -21.46
C ASN A 82 -3.26 -14.85 -20.98
N ASN A 83 -2.99 -13.74 -21.66
CA ASN A 83 -3.37 -12.38 -21.25
C ASN A 83 -3.00 -12.06 -19.79
N THR A 84 -1.76 -12.39 -19.40
CA THR A 84 -1.27 -12.20 -18.02
C THR A 84 -0.05 -11.29 -17.98
N VAL A 85 0.14 -10.60 -16.85
CA VAL A 85 1.34 -9.80 -16.57
C VAL A 85 2.20 -10.57 -15.58
N ILE A 86 3.45 -10.87 -15.95
CA ILE A 86 4.43 -11.56 -15.12
C ILE A 86 5.39 -10.52 -14.54
N TYR A 87 5.52 -10.47 -13.21
CA TYR A 87 6.53 -9.64 -12.54
C TYR A 87 7.69 -10.49 -12.03
N GLN A 88 8.90 -10.22 -12.50
CA GLN A 88 10.12 -10.92 -12.09
C GLN A 88 10.76 -10.26 -10.87
N SER A 89 10.29 -10.57 -9.67
CA SER A 89 10.99 -10.20 -8.43
C SER A 89 12.21 -11.10 -8.26
N ARG A 90 13.39 -10.72 -8.79
CA ARG A 90 14.64 -11.37 -8.34
C ARG A 90 14.82 -11.07 -6.84
N MET A 91 14.53 -12.05 -6.00
CA MET A 91 14.99 -12.08 -4.62
C MET A 91 16.50 -12.32 -4.68
N THR A 92 17.32 -11.32 -4.38
CA THR A 92 18.76 -11.55 -4.22
C THR A 92 18.94 -12.39 -2.95
N PRO A 93 19.45 -13.64 -3.01
CA PRO A 93 19.78 -14.37 -1.80
C PRO A 93 21.06 -13.74 -1.23
N GLY A 94 20.96 -12.91 -0.19
CA GLY A 94 22.16 -12.40 0.46
C GLY A 94 22.00 -11.28 1.49
N LYS A 95 22.25 -11.66 2.76
CA LYS A 95 22.81 -10.85 3.87
C LYS A 95 21.89 -9.93 4.68
N ASN A 96 20.92 -10.52 5.39
CA ASN A 96 20.59 -10.02 6.74
C ASN A 96 21.59 -10.63 7.74
N LYS A 97 22.78 -10.02 7.88
CA LYS A 97 23.56 -10.16 9.13
C LYS A 97 22.78 -9.38 10.19
N ARG A 98 21.94 -10.08 10.96
CA ARG A 98 21.44 -9.55 12.23
C ARG A 98 22.63 -9.51 13.17
N ASN A 99 22.89 -8.32 13.71
CA ASN A 99 23.76 -8.13 14.86
C ASN A 99 23.24 -9.01 16.01
N SER A 100 24.14 -9.82 16.56
CA SER A 100 24.05 -10.42 17.90
C SER A 100 25.48 -10.51 18.42
#